data_AF-A0A4U1FME0-F1
#
_entry.id   AF-A0A4U1FME0-F1
#
_cell.length_a   1.000
_cell.length_b   1.000
_cell.length_c   1.000
_cell.angle_alpha   90.00
_cell.angle_beta   90.00
_cell.angle_gamma   90.00
#
_symmetry.space_group_name_H-M   'P 1'
#
loop_
_entity.id
_entity.type
_entity.pdbx_description
1 polymer ?
#
loop_
_entity_poly.entity_id
_entity_poly.type
_entity_poly.pdbx_seq_one_letter_code
_entity_poly.pdbx_strand_id
1 'polypeptide(L)'
;MRTCERLVKEGRFVPSNPIGILTTSYCELLQNKVPLLGSSTACIVVLDRTSHRLHTANLGDSGFLVVRGGEVVHRSDEQQHYFNTPFQLSIAPPEAEGVVLSDSPDAADSTSFDVQLGDIILTATDGLFDNMPDYMILQELKKLKNSNYESIQQTARSIAEQAHELAYDPNYMSPFAQFACDNGLNVRGKHSLGRS
;
A
#
# COMPACT_ATOMS: atom_id res chain seq x y z
N MET A 1 -2.11 9.19 8.56
CA MET A 1 -2.08 7.94 9.36
C MET A 1 -2.17 8.10 10.89
N ARG A 2 -1.71 9.20 11.52
CA ARG A 2 -1.80 9.36 13.00
C ARG A 2 -3.23 9.25 13.55
N THR A 3 -4.21 9.80 12.83
CA THR A 3 -5.62 9.70 13.21
C THR A 3 -6.12 8.26 13.21
N CYS A 4 -5.79 7.48 12.16
CA CYS A 4 -6.11 6.06 12.08
C CYS A 4 -5.52 5.28 13.27
N GLU A 5 -4.23 5.51 13.55
CA GLU A 5 -3.52 4.89 14.68
C GLU A 5 -4.21 5.19 16.01
N ARG A 6 -4.62 6.44 16.22
CA ARG A 6 -5.34 6.86 17.42
C ARG A 6 -6.70 6.17 17.54
N LEU A 7 -7.50 6.11 16.48
CA LEU A 7 -8.79 5.41 16.48
C LEU A 7 -8.64 3.94 16.85
N VAL A 8 -7.63 3.27 16.30
CA VAL A 8 -7.34 1.86 16.61
C VAL A 8 -6.91 1.68 18.06
N LYS A 9 -6.02 2.53 18.57
CA LYS A 9 -5.56 2.50 19.98
C LYS A 9 -6.69 2.77 20.98
N GLU A 10 -7.64 3.64 20.64
CA GLU A 10 -8.83 3.94 21.45
C GLU A 10 -9.92 2.87 21.32
N GLY A 11 -9.76 1.85 20.47
CA GLY A 11 -10.78 0.84 20.20
C GLY A 11 -12.00 1.39 19.46
N ARG A 12 -11.86 2.54 18.80
CA ARG A 12 -12.94 3.24 18.07
C ARG A 12 -12.98 2.81 16.61
N PHE A 13 -13.07 1.51 16.38
CA PHE A 13 -13.24 0.95 15.05
C PHE A 13 -13.98 -0.39 15.10
N VAL A 14 -14.52 -0.81 13.95
CA VAL A 14 -15.10 -2.13 13.77
C VAL A 14 -14.11 -2.95 12.95
N PRO A 15 -13.58 -4.08 13.45
CA PRO A 15 -12.54 -4.84 12.75
C PRO A 15 -12.92 -5.30 11.33
N SER A 16 -14.19 -5.62 11.13
CA SER A 16 -14.75 -6.01 9.83
C SER A 16 -15.01 -4.85 8.87
N ASN A 17 -14.79 -3.60 9.30
CA ASN A 17 -14.99 -2.40 8.47
C ASN A 17 -13.77 -1.45 8.52
N PRO A 18 -12.65 -1.78 7.84
CA PRO A 18 -11.49 -0.90 7.74
C PRO A 18 -11.77 0.40 6.98
N ILE A 19 -12.74 0.43 6.05
CA ILE A 19 -13.19 1.66 5.38
C ILE A 19 -13.66 2.68 6.42
N GLY A 20 -14.34 2.23 7.48
CA GLY A 20 -14.76 3.10 8.58
C GLY A 20 -13.60 3.81 9.29
N ILE A 21 -12.44 3.14 9.41
CA ILE A 21 -11.22 3.76 9.97
C ILE A 21 -10.72 4.86 9.04
N LEU A 22 -10.62 4.57 7.74
CA LEU A 22 -10.15 5.51 6.72
C LEU A 22 -11.07 6.74 6.66
N THR A 23 -12.37 6.51 6.56
CA THR A 23 -13.42 7.54 6.46
C THR A 23 -13.42 8.44 7.68
N THR A 24 -13.49 7.87 8.88
CA THR A 24 -13.50 8.66 10.13
C THR A 24 -12.23 9.48 10.26
N SER A 25 -11.08 8.88 9.95
CA SER A 25 -9.78 9.56 10.02
C SER A 25 -9.68 10.72 9.04
N TYR A 26 -10.16 10.54 7.82
CA TYR A 26 -10.13 11.57 6.80
C TYR A 26 -11.10 12.71 7.12
N CYS A 27 -12.33 12.40 7.53
CA CYS A 27 -13.30 13.39 7.98
C CYS A 27 -12.77 14.25 9.15
N GLU A 28 -12.09 13.64 10.13
CA GLU A 28 -11.45 14.39 11.22
C GLU A 28 -10.31 15.28 10.70
N LEU A 29 -9.52 14.81 9.73
CA LEU A 29 -8.45 15.62 9.13
C LEU A 29 -9.00 16.85 8.40
N LEU A 30 -10.13 16.72 7.69
CA LEU A 30 -10.81 17.83 7.01
C LEU A 30 -11.36 18.89 7.99
N GLN A 31 -11.65 18.49 9.23
CA GLN A 31 -12.17 19.38 10.27
C GLN A 31 -11.07 20.06 11.10
N ASN A 32 -9.79 19.75 10.84
CA ASN A 32 -8.69 20.37 11.57
C ASN A 32 -8.62 21.88 11.30
N LYS A 33 -8.42 22.66 12.37
CA LYS A 33 -8.29 24.13 12.27
C LYS A 33 -7.13 24.59 11.41
N VAL A 34 -6.06 23.79 11.36
CA VAL A 34 -4.91 24.01 10.47
C VAL A 34 -4.93 22.89 9.45
N PRO A 35 -5.21 23.19 8.16
CA PRO A 35 -5.30 22.17 7.13
C PRO A 35 -3.91 21.57 6.88
N LEU A 36 -3.84 20.24 6.89
CA LEU A 36 -2.65 19.49 6.52
C LEU A 36 -2.70 19.24 5.02
N LEU A 37 -2.19 20.18 4.24
CA LEU A 37 -2.23 20.14 2.79
C LEU A 37 -1.40 18.97 2.25
N GLY A 38 -1.92 18.33 1.21
CA GLY A 38 -1.27 17.22 0.51
C GLY A 38 -2.24 16.10 0.17
N SER A 39 -1.70 15.06 -0.44
CA SER A 39 -2.44 13.86 -0.81
C SER A 39 -1.73 12.60 -0.35
N SER A 40 -2.49 11.51 -0.23
CA SER A 40 -1.94 10.20 0.12
C SER A 40 -2.84 9.08 -0.39
N THR A 41 -2.21 7.99 -0.79
CA THR A 41 -2.83 6.66 -0.81
C THR A 41 -3.02 6.15 0.61
N ALA A 42 -3.81 5.08 0.78
CA ALA A 42 -3.99 4.44 2.07
C ALA A 42 -4.27 2.95 1.92
N CYS A 43 -3.43 2.11 2.54
CA CYS A 43 -3.69 0.68 2.70
C CYS A 43 -3.89 0.38 4.19
N ILE A 44 -5.08 -0.09 4.57
CA ILE A 44 -5.40 -0.54 5.92
C ILE A 44 -5.68 -2.03 5.89
N VAL A 45 -4.98 -2.76 6.76
CA VAL A 45 -5.15 -4.20 6.93
C VAL A 45 -5.46 -4.49 8.39
N VAL A 46 -6.60 -5.14 8.64
CA VAL A 46 -7.08 -5.52 9.97
C VAL A 46 -7.14 -7.04 10.07
N LEU A 47 -6.37 -7.61 10.99
CA LEU A 47 -6.45 -9.02 11.35
C LEU A 47 -7.46 -9.21 12.48
N ASP A 48 -8.64 -9.73 12.17
CA ASP A 48 -9.62 -10.15 13.16
C ASP A 48 -9.27 -11.56 13.67
N ARG A 49 -8.74 -11.61 14.89
CA ARG A 49 -8.32 -12.85 15.55
C ARG A 49 -9.49 -13.72 16.02
N THR A 50 -10.69 -13.16 16.14
CA THR A 50 -11.88 -13.90 16.58
C THR A 50 -12.51 -14.64 15.41
N SER A 51 -12.60 -14.00 14.24
CA SER A 51 -13.12 -14.63 13.02
C SER A 51 -12.06 -15.33 12.18
N HIS A 52 -10.77 -15.14 12.49
CA HIS A 52 -9.64 -15.62 11.68
C HIS A 52 -9.65 -15.06 10.26
N ARG A 53 -10.03 -13.79 10.11
CA ARG A 53 -10.13 -13.11 8.82
C ARG A 53 -9.24 -11.89 8.76
N LEU A 54 -8.73 -11.64 7.57
CA LEU A 54 -8.21 -10.35 7.18
C LEU A 54 -9.35 -9.52 6.61
N HIS A 55 -9.43 -8.26 7.02
CA HIS A 55 -10.29 -7.25 6.41
C HIS A 55 -9.41 -6.10 5.94
N THR A 56 -9.61 -5.63 4.72
CA THR A 56 -8.76 -4.61 4.13
C THR A 56 -9.57 -3.45 3.56
N ALA A 57 -8.91 -2.30 3.46
CA ALA A 57 -9.35 -1.17 2.66
C ALA A 57 -8.10 -0.57 2.00
N ASN A 58 -8.04 -0.62 0.67
CA ASN A 58 -6.94 -0.07 -0.11
C ASN A 58 -7.46 1.06 -1.00
N LEU A 59 -6.85 2.23 -0.89
CA LEU A 59 -7.09 3.39 -1.76
C LEU A 59 -5.77 3.79 -2.42
N GLY A 60 -5.67 3.58 -3.73
CA GLY A 60 -4.51 3.92 -4.55
C GLY A 60 -3.64 2.71 -4.94
N ASP A 61 -2.35 2.96 -5.14
CA ASP A 61 -1.33 2.00 -5.63
C ASP A 61 -0.40 1.47 -4.53
N SER A 62 -0.72 1.76 -3.26
CA SER A 62 -0.22 0.96 -2.14
C SER A 62 -0.97 -0.36 -2.08
N GLY A 63 -0.52 -1.29 -1.25
CA GLY A 63 -1.18 -2.59 -1.22
C GLY A 63 -0.60 -3.60 -0.25
N PHE A 64 -1.10 -4.81 -0.38
CA PHE A 64 -0.69 -5.94 0.45
C PHE A 64 -0.68 -7.27 -0.31
N LEU A 65 0.12 -8.20 0.19
CA LEU A 65 0.19 -9.59 -0.24
C LEU A 65 -0.06 -10.51 0.95
N VAL A 66 -0.75 -11.61 0.69
CA VAL A 66 -0.81 -12.76 1.60
C VAL A 66 -0.04 -13.90 0.96
N VAL A 67 1.02 -14.35 1.64
CA VAL A 67 1.88 -15.44 1.21
C VAL A 67 1.62 -16.65 2.11
N ARG A 68 1.31 -17.79 1.49
CA ARG A 68 1.02 -19.06 2.18
C ARG A 68 1.82 -20.17 1.53
N GLY A 69 2.60 -20.90 2.33
CA GLY A 69 3.41 -22.00 1.81
C GLY A 69 4.45 -21.59 0.76
N GLY A 70 4.87 -20.32 0.75
CA GLY A 70 5.82 -19.78 -0.23
C GLY A 70 5.20 -19.26 -1.53
N GLU A 71 3.87 -19.24 -1.64
CA GLU A 71 3.13 -18.76 -2.80
C GLU A 71 2.24 -17.57 -2.43
N VAL A 72 2.02 -16.64 -3.36
CA VAL A 72 1.06 -15.54 -3.18
C VAL A 72 -0.35 -16.09 -3.35
N VAL A 73 -1.15 -16.10 -2.28
CA VAL A 73 -2.54 -16.56 -2.29
C VAL A 73 -3.55 -15.42 -2.39
N HIS A 74 -3.13 -14.20 -2.10
CA HIS A 74 -3.94 -12.99 -2.29
C HIS A 74 -3.03 -11.78 -2.51
N ARG A 75 -3.49 -10.85 -3.35
CA ARG A 75 -2.86 -9.57 -3.66
C ARG A 75 -3.96 -8.54 -3.80
N SER A 76 -3.75 -7.35 -3.23
CA SER A 76 -4.65 -6.21 -3.47
C SER A 76 -4.55 -5.74 -4.92
N ASP A 77 -5.67 -5.34 -5.49
CA ASP A 77 -5.68 -4.65 -6.77
C ASP A 77 -5.23 -3.18 -6.59
N GLU A 78 -4.41 -2.70 -7.52
CA GLU A 78 -3.99 -1.30 -7.58
C GLU A 78 -5.13 -0.45 -8.15
N GLN A 79 -5.42 0.69 -7.51
CA GLN A 79 -6.44 1.63 -7.97
C GLN A 79 -5.79 2.87 -8.59
N GLN A 80 -5.99 3.05 -9.89
CA GLN A 80 -5.45 4.18 -10.65
C GLN A 80 -6.51 4.75 -11.61
N HIS A 81 -6.55 6.07 -11.77
CA HIS A 81 -7.40 6.75 -12.76
C HIS A 81 -6.82 6.58 -14.17
N TYR A 82 -5.51 6.68 -14.27
CA TYR A 82 -4.68 6.47 -15.46
C TYR A 82 -3.32 5.92 -15.02
N PHE A 83 -2.49 5.46 -15.97
CA PHE A 83 -1.13 5.01 -15.68
C PHE A 83 -0.41 5.97 -14.73
N ASN A 84 0.09 5.44 -13.61
CA ASN A 84 0.85 6.18 -12.60
C ASN A 84 0.09 7.39 -11.99
N THR A 85 -1.25 7.34 -11.99
CA THR A 85 -2.13 8.34 -11.35
C THR A 85 -3.05 7.64 -10.35
N PRO A 86 -2.57 7.37 -9.12
CA PRO A 86 -3.32 6.60 -8.14
C PRO A 86 -4.54 7.35 -7.60
N PHE A 87 -5.52 6.58 -7.15
CA PHE A 87 -6.57 7.09 -6.28
C PHE A 87 -5.95 7.60 -4.99
N GLN A 88 -6.42 8.74 -4.48
CA GLN A 88 -5.79 9.41 -3.36
C GLN A 88 -6.77 10.29 -2.57
N LEU A 89 -6.59 10.32 -1.25
CA LEU A 89 -7.25 11.31 -0.40
C LEU A 89 -6.43 12.60 -0.43
N SER A 90 -7.07 13.74 -0.63
CA SER A 90 -6.37 15.02 -0.77
C SER A 90 -7.04 16.16 -0.03
N ILE A 91 -6.22 16.93 0.70
CA ILE A 91 -6.61 18.22 1.28
C ILE A 91 -5.95 19.30 0.44
N ALA A 92 -6.74 19.92 -0.43
CA ALA A 92 -6.27 20.99 -1.30
C ALA A 92 -6.15 22.32 -0.52
N PRO A 93 -5.20 23.20 -0.88
CA PRO A 93 -5.25 24.59 -0.44
C PRO A 93 -6.50 25.28 -1.03
N PRO A 94 -7.03 26.32 -0.36
CA PRO A 94 -8.24 27.02 -0.81
C PRO A 94 -8.14 27.51 -2.26
N GLU A 95 -6.97 27.98 -2.68
CA GLU A 95 -6.72 28.43 -4.05
C GLU A 95 -6.71 27.33 -5.12
N ALA A 96 -6.65 26.05 -4.75
CA ALA A 96 -6.60 24.91 -5.66
C ALA A 96 -7.77 23.91 -5.47
N GLU A 97 -8.81 24.32 -4.73
CA GLU A 97 -10.04 23.52 -4.59
C GLU A 97 -10.66 23.20 -5.97
N GLY A 98 -11.00 21.93 -6.19
CA GLY A 98 -11.54 21.44 -7.46
C GLY A 98 -10.51 21.19 -8.58
N VAL A 99 -9.24 21.56 -8.36
CA VAL A 99 -8.14 21.27 -9.30
C VAL A 99 -7.34 20.03 -8.87
N VAL A 100 -7.23 19.81 -7.56
CA VAL A 100 -6.53 18.64 -7.00
C VAL A 100 -7.45 17.42 -7.05
N LEU A 101 -6.93 16.31 -7.58
CA LEU A 101 -7.60 15.00 -7.52
C LEU A 101 -7.80 14.60 -6.05
N SER A 102 -9.05 14.37 -5.64
CA SER A 102 -9.39 13.90 -4.31
C SER A 102 -10.52 12.89 -4.42
N ASP A 103 -10.23 11.65 -4.03
CA ASP A 103 -11.17 10.54 -4.06
C ASP A 103 -11.91 10.41 -2.73
N SER A 104 -13.09 9.78 -2.76
CA SER A 104 -13.81 9.44 -1.54
C SER A 104 -13.17 8.24 -0.85
N PRO A 105 -13.09 8.22 0.49
CA PRO A 105 -12.75 7.00 1.25
C PRO A 105 -13.61 5.79 0.87
N ASP A 106 -14.86 6.00 0.44
CA ASP A 106 -15.78 4.95 0.01
C ASP A 106 -15.38 4.30 -1.33
N ALA A 107 -14.46 4.92 -2.08
CA ALA A 107 -13.89 4.34 -3.30
C ALA A 107 -12.79 3.31 -3.01
N ALA A 108 -12.36 3.17 -1.74
CA ALA A 108 -11.35 2.19 -1.37
C ALA A 108 -11.84 0.77 -1.68
N ASP A 109 -10.99 -0.02 -2.33
CA ASP A 109 -11.26 -1.44 -2.54
C ASP A 109 -11.20 -2.17 -1.20
N SER A 110 -12.21 -2.99 -0.92
CA SER A 110 -12.31 -3.70 0.35
C SER A 110 -12.49 -5.17 0.11
N THR A 111 -11.54 -5.94 0.65
CA THR A 111 -11.56 -7.38 0.56
C THR A 111 -11.58 -8.01 1.95
N SER A 112 -12.10 -9.22 2.01
CA SER A 112 -11.99 -10.06 3.19
C SER A 112 -11.56 -11.46 2.81
N PHE A 113 -10.58 -11.98 3.55
CA PHE A 113 -9.89 -13.21 3.22
C PHE A 113 -9.63 -14.04 4.49
N ASP A 114 -9.85 -15.36 4.42
CA ASP A 114 -9.60 -16.26 5.54
C ASP A 114 -8.09 -16.54 5.68
N VAL A 115 -7.54 -16.26 6.86
CA VAL A 115 -6.11 -16.47 7.14
C VAL A 115 -5.85 -17.81 7.80
N GLN A 116 -4.64 -18.34 7.57
CA GLN A 116 -4.16 -19.58 8.15
C GLN A 116 -2.91 -19.32 8.99
N LEU A 117 -2.66 -20.20 9.97
CA LEU A 117 -1.40 -20.17 10.71
C LEU A 117 -0.23 -20.39 9.75
N GLY A 118 0.77 -19.52 9.84
CA GLY A 118 1.91 -19.53 8.93
C GLY A 118 1.79 -18.60 7.72
N ASP A 119 0.63 -17.95 7.52
CA ASP A 119 0.50 -16.90 6.52
C ASP A 119 1.41 -15.71 6.86
N ILE A 120 2.06 -15.15 5.83
CA ILE A 120 2.81 -13.91 5.91
C ILE A 120 1.98 -12.83 5.22
N ILE A 121 1.67 -11.77 5.96
CA ILE A 121 1.00 -10.58 5.43
C ILE A 121 2.07 -9.52 5.20
N LEU A 122 2.32 -9.18 3.95
CA LEU A 122 3.23 -8.12 3.56
C LEU A 122 2.40 -6.91 3.15
N THR A 123 2.70 -5.73 3.71
CA THR A 123 2.10 -4.46 3.28
C THR A 123 3.21 -3.56 2.78
N ALA A 124 2.98 -2.85 1.68
CA ALA A 124 3.97 -1.96 1.11
C ALA A 124 3.31 -0.86 0.28
N THR A 125 4.08 0.18 -0.02
CA THR A 125 3.71 1.18 -1.01
C THR A 125 4.17 0.75 -2.40
N ASP A 126 3.78 1.51 -3.43
CA ASP A 126 4.24 1.36 -4.81
C ASP A 126 5.76 1.20 -4.94
N GLY A 127 6.56 1.80 -4.05
CA GLY A 127 8.01 1.75 -4.10
C GLY A 127 8.58 0.34 -4.05
N LEU A 128 7.85 -0.61 -3.44
CA LEU A 128 8.19 -2.03 -3.55
C LEU A 128 7.68 -2.63 -4.86
N PHE A 129 6.37 -2.52 -5.12
CA PHE A 129 5.70 -3.24 -6.21
C PHE A 129 6.14 -2.78 -7.59
N ASP A 130 6.49 -1.50 -7.75
CA ASP A 130 7.06 -0.93 -8.97
C ASP A 130 8.44 -1.47 -9.33
N ASN A 131 9.18 -1.98 -8.33
CA ASN A 131 10.59 -2.32 -8.45
C ASN A 131 10.88 -3.81 -8.25
N MET A 132 10.07 -4.53 -7.49
CA MET A 132 10.27 -5.96 -7.24
C MET A 132 9.05 -6.78 -7.68
N PRO A 133 9.21 -7.69 -8.66
CA PRO A 133 8.18 -8.67 -8.99
C PRO A 133 8.04 -9.71 -7.87
N ASP A 134 6.88 -10.38 -7.84
CA ASP A 134 6.48 -11.32 -6.79
C ASP A 134 7.55 -12.38 -6.52
N TYR A 135 8.15 -12.93 -7.56
CA TYR A 135 9.17 -13.98 -7.39
C TYR A 135 10.39 -13.49 -6.60
N MET A 136 10.79 -12.21 -6.74
CA MET A 136 11.90 -11.64 -5.97
C MET A 136 11.47 -11.41 -4.52
N ILE A 137 10.26 -10.88 -4.29
CA ILE A 137 9.69 -10.72 -2.95
C ILE A 137 9.63 -12.08 -2.23
N LEU A 138 9.15 -13.11 -2.91
CA LEU A 138 9.09 -14.48 -2.38
C LEU A 138 10.50 -15.05 -2.08
N GLN A 139 11.51 -14.73 -2.88
CA GLN A 139 12.90 -15.12 -2.60
C GLN A 139 13.44 -14.48 -1.32
N GLU A 140 13.13 -13.21 -1.07
CA GLU A 140 13.50 -12.54 0.18
C GLU A 140 12.73 -13.12 1.38
N LEU A 141 11.44 -13.38 1.22
CA LEU A 141 10.61 -13.99 2.27
C LEU A 141 11.09 -15.40 2.64
N LYS A 142 11.68 -16.17 1.72
CA LYS A 142 12.32 -17.47 2.01
C LYS A 142 13.50 -17.37 2.98
N LYS A 143 14.09 -16.19 3.15
CA LYS A 143 15.17 -15.95 4.14
C LYS A 143 14.65 -15.83 5.56
N LEU A 144 13.33 -15.71 5.75
CA LEU A 144 12.70 -15.63 7.07
C LEU A 144 12.91 -16.96 7.82
N LYS A 145 13.72 -16.94 8.87
CA LYS A 145 14.13 -18.16 9.60
C LYS A 145 13.07 -18.64 10.58
N ASN A 146 12.37 -17.71 11.21
CA ASN A 146 11.34 -17.95 12.21
C ASN A 146 10.44 -16.71 12.36
N SER A 147 9.39 -16.82 13.15
CA SER A 147 8.41 -15.75 13.38
C SER A 147 8.82 -14.75 14.49
N ASN A 148 10.11 -14.69 14.86
CA ASN A 148 10.56 -13.71 15.84
C ASN A 148 10.70 -12.32 15.19
N TYR A 149 10.61 -11.28 16.03
CA TYR A 149 10.61 -9.90 15.56
C TYR A 149 11.89 -9.52 14.80
N GLU A 150 13.06 -9.98 15.26
CA GLU A 150 14.35 -9.68 14.63
C GLU A 150 14.45 -10.25 13.21
N SER A 151 14.03 -11.51 13.02
CA SER A 151 14.01 -12.16 11.71
C SER A 151 13.03 -11.45 10.77
N ILE A 152 11.83 -11.09 11.27
CA ILE A 152 10.83 -10.35 10.48
C ILE A 152 11.39 -8.97 10.08
N GLN A 153 11.97 -8.25 11.02
CA GLN A 153 12.53 -6.91 10.77
C GLN A 153 13.69 -6.97 9.77
N GLN A 154 14.59 -7.95 9.90
CA GLN A 154 15.71 -8.11 8.99
C GLN A 154 15.25 -8.47 7.57
N THR A 155 14.26 -9.36 7.43
CA THR A 155 13.68 -9.69 6.13
C THR A 155 12.97 -8.48 5.52
N ALA A 156 12.17 -7.74 6.29
CA ALA A 156 11.50 -6.53 5.81
C ALA A 156 12.49 -5.45 5.34
N ARG A 157 13.60 -5.26 6.07
CA ARG A 157 14.69 -4.37 5.67
C ARG A 157 15.34 -4.83 4.36
N SER A 158 15.67 -6.12 4.25
CA SER A 158 16.27 -6.70 3.04
C SER A 158 15.40 -6.46 1.80
N ILE A 159 14.08 -6.66 1.93
CA ILE A 159 13.11 -6.38 0.86
C ILE A 159 13.14 -4.90 0.46
N ALA A 160 13.09 -4.00 1.45
CA ALA A 160 13.09 -2.55 1.19
C ALA A 160 14.40 -2.07 0.54
N GLU A 161 15.55 -2.57 1.02
CA GLU A 161 16.88 -2.26 0.47
C GLU A 161 17.00 -2.75 -0.97
N GLN A 162 16.59 -3.98 -1.26
CA GLN A 162 16.63 -4.52 -2.61
C GLN A 162 15.72 -3.76 -3.57
N ALA A 163 14.51 -3.40 -3.15
CA ALA A 163 13.60 -2.59 -3.97
C ALA A 163 14.19 -1.21 -4.25
N HIS A 164 14.85 -0.62 -3.25
CA HIS A 164 15.55 0.66 -3.40
C HIS A 164 16.71 0.54 -4.40
N GLU A 165 17.59 -0.45 -4.26
CA GLU A 165 18.70 -0.66 -5.21
C GLU A 165 18.21 -0.82 -6.65
N LEU A 166 17.16 -1.64 -6.85
CA LEU A 166 16.55 -1.86 -8.17
C LEU A 166 15.89 -0.60 -8.74
N ALA A 167 15.33 0.28 -7.91
CA ALA A 167 14.73 1.54 -8.35
C ALA A 167 15.74 2.48 -9.01
N TYR A 168 17.01 2.38 -8.64
CA TYR A 168 18.11 3.21 -9.16
C TYR A 168 18.97 2.50 -10.22
N ASP A 169 18.70 1.23 -10.55
CA ASP A 169 19.43 0.53 -11.61
C ASP A 169 18.89 0.93 -13.00
N PRO A 170 19.68 1.64 -13.83
CA PRO A 170 19.25 2.10 -15.15
C PRO A 170 19.10 0.97 -16.18
N ASN A 171 19.67 -0.21 -15.89
CA ASN A 171 19.62 -1.38 -16.79
C ASN A 171 18.52 -2.37 -16.40
N TYR A 172 17.90 -2.17 -15.23
CA TYR A 172 16.84 -3.03 -14.75
C TYR A 172 15.49 -2.65 -15.37
N MET A 173 14.82 -3.66 -15.95
CA MET A 173 13.45 -3.52 -16.42
C MET A 173 12.49 -3.84 -15.28
N SER A 174 12.18 -2.82 -14.49
CA SER A 174 11.28 -2.97 -13.35
C SER A 174 9.83 -3.23 -13.79
N PRO A 175 8.98 -3.81 -12.91
CA PRO A 175 7.54 -3.90 -13.16
C PRO A 175 6.92 -2.59 -13.65
N PHE A 176 7.29 -1.47 -13.02
CA PHE A 176 6.87 -0.13 -13.47
C PHE A 176 7.35 0.20 -14.89
N ALA A 177 8.63 -0.01 -15.20
CA ALA A 177 9.18 0.30 -16.51
C ALA A 177 8.53 -0.56 -17.62
N GLN A 178 8.23 -1.81 -17.30
CA GLN A 178 7.51 -2.72 -18.18
C GLN A 178 6.07 -2.25 -18.43
N PHE A 179 5.34 -1.89 -17.36
CA PHE A 179 3.99 -1.36 -17.47
C PHE A 179 3.94 -0.01 -18.21
N ALA A 180 4.95 0.84 -18.02
CA ALA A 180 5.09 2.09 -18.76
C ALA A 180 5.30 1.85 -20.27
N CYS A 181 6.13 0.87 -20.64
CA CYS A 181 6.34 0.47 -22.03
C CYS A 181 5.05 -0.05 -22.67
N ASP A 182 4.28 -0.86 -21.93
CA ASP A 182 2.98 -1.37 -22.38
C ASP A 182 1.95 -0.24 -22.59
N ASN A 183 2.10 0.87 -21.86
CA ASN A 183 1.31 2.10 -22.04
C ASN A 183 1.94 3.11 -23.02
N GLY A 184 2.97 2.70 -23.79
CA GLY A 184 3.58 3.51 -24.85
C GLY A 184 4.66 4.49 -24.41
N LEU A 185 5.10 4.43 -23.16
CA LEU A 185 6.20 5.25 -22.62
C LEU A 185 7.51 4.46 -22.65
N ASN A 186 8.54 4.97 -23.33
CA ASN A 186 9.85 4.31 -23.38
C ASN A 186 10.71 4.72 -22.18
N VAL A 187 10.67 3.93 -21.11
CA VAL A 187 11.44 4.16 -19.88
C VAL A 187 12.19 2.93 -19.42
N ARG A 188 13.36 3.17 -18.82
CA ARG A 188 14.18 2.18 -18.11
C ARG A 188 14.40 2.70 -16.69
N GLY A 189 13.96 1.95 -15.68
CA GLY A 189 13.93 2.37 -14.27
C GLY A 189 12.92 3.50 -13.96
N LYS A 190 12.47 3.60 -12.70
CA LYS A 190 11.47 4.60 -12.25
C LYS A 190 12.01 6.05 -12.29
N HIS A 191 13.32 6.23 -12.18
CA HIS A 191 13.95 7.56 -12.03
C HIS A 191 13.81 8.48 -13.26
N SER A 192 13.43 7.94 -14.42
CA SER A 192 13.26 8.69 -15.66
C SER A 192 11.89 9.37 -15.80
N LEU A 193 10.91 9.00 -14.98
CA LEU A 193 9.59 9.65 -14.89
C LEU A 193 9.40 10.16 -13.45
N GLY A 194 10.04 11.29 -13.14
CA GLY A 194 9.85 11.95 -11.84
C GLY A 194 8.36 12.17 -11.57
N ARG A 195 7.90 11.78 -10.38
CA ARG A 195 6.58 12.15 -9.87
C ARG A 195 6.52 13.68 -9.81
N SER A 196 5.63 14.27 -10.59
CA SER A 196 5.25 15.69 -10.51
C SER A 196 4.55 15.98 -9.20
#